data_AF-A0A483A6N2-F1
#
_entry.id   AF-A0A483A6N2-F1
#
_cell.length_a   1.000
_cell.length_b   1.000
_cell.length_c   1.000
_cell.angle_alpha   90.00
_cell.angle_beta   90.00
_cell.angle_gamma   90.00
#
_symmetry.space_group_name_H-M   'P 1'
#
loop_
_entity.id
_entity.type
_entity.pdbx_description
1 polymer ?
#
loop_
_entity_poly.entity_id
_entity_poly.type
_entity_poly.pdbx_seq_one_letter_code
_entity_poly.pdbx_strand_id
1 'polypeptide(L)'
;MNKIPKVTTYLDDDEKELIEAIERDDYQFGASSLTEKRLKEIQASARAKMNEERAPISLRIPKTDLSRLKTKAMKEGVPYQTLINSILHKAVN
;
A
#
# COMPACT_ATOMS: atom_id res chain seq x y z
N MET A 1 28.45 -10.45 -12.57
CA MET A 1 28.32 -10.86 -11.16
C MET A 1 27.15 -10.10 -10.56
N ASN A 2 25.98 -10.71 -10.43
CA ASN A 2 24.82 -10.08 -9.78
C ASN A 2 25.07 -10.04 -8.27
N LYS A 3 25.36 -8.86 -7.73
CA LYS A 3 25.35 -8.64 -6.28
C LYS A 3 23.90 -8.63 -5.83
N ILE A 4 23.47 -9.71 -5.18
CA ILE A 4 22.19 -9.72 -4.47
C ILE A 4 22.30 -8.66 -3.36
N PRO A 5 21.41 -7.67 -3.29
CA PRO A 5 21.45 -6.67 -2.23
C PRO A 5 21.21 -7.35 -0.89
N LYS A 6 22.18 -7.22 0.03
CA LYS A 6 22.06 -7.70 1.41
C LYS A 6 21.60 -6.57 2.31
N VAL A 7 20.73 -6.87 3.28
CA VAL A 7 20.30 -5.91 4.30
C VAL A 7 21.51 -5.56 5.17
N THR A 8 21.78 -4.27 5.35
CA THR A 8 22.96 -3.76 6.09
C THR A 8 22.57 -3.01 7.36
N THR A 9 21.28 -2.77 7.60
CA THR A 9 20.75 -2.09 8.78
C THR A 9 19.42 -2.70 9.13
N TYR A 10 19.24 -3.06 10.41
CA TYR A 10 18.03 -3.65 10.96
C TYR A 10 17.36 -2.63 11.88
N LEU A 11 16.03 -2.60 11.90
CA LEU A 11 15.20 -1.72 12.74
C LEU A 11 15.22 -2.17 14.21
N ASP A 12 15.24 -3.48 14.44
CA ASP A 12 15.22 -4.12 15.75
C ASP A 12 15.75 -5.57 15.67
N ASP A 13 15.92 -6.20 16.84
CA ASP A 13 16.45 -7.56 16.95
C ASP A 13 15.50 -8.61 16.35
N ASP A 14 14.17 -8.36 16.36
CA ASP A 14 13.18 -9.26 15.75
C ASP A 14 13.31 -9.24 14.22
N GLU A 15 13.51 -8.06 13.61
CA GLU A 15 13.74 -7.93 12.16
C GLU A 15 15.03 -8.64 11.76
N LYS A 16 16.09 -8.50 12.56
CA LYS A 16 17.37 -9.17 12.29
C LYS A 16 17.20 -10.69 12.28
N GLU A 17 16.57 -11.25 13.30
CA GLU A 17 16.35 -12.70 13.41
C GLU A 17 15.50 -13.23 12.24
N LEU A 18 14.48 -12.47 11.83
CA LEU A 18 13.63 -12.81 10.70
C LEU A 18 14.40 -12.82 9.37
N ILE A 19 15.22 -11.79 9.10
CA ILE A 19 16.03 -11.71 7.88
C ILE A 19 17.05 -12.85 7.84
N GLU A 20 17.73 -13.12 8.95
CA GLU A 20 18.68 -14.23 9.05
C GLU A 20 18.00 -15.60 8.91
N ALA A 21 16.74 -15.75 9.34
CA ALA A 21 15.97 -16.96 9.12
C ALA A 21 15.58 -17.16 7.64
N ILE A 22 15.28 -16.07 6.91
CA ILE A 22 14.89 -16.11 5.49
C ILE A 22 16.10 -16.25 4.56
N GLU A 23 17.26 -15.65 4.90
CA GLU A 23 18.49 -15.72 4.11
C GLU A 23 19.24 -17.06 4.26
N ARG A 24 18.86 -17.91 5.22
CA ARG A 24 19.43 -19.26 5.34
C ARG A 24 18.97 -20.13 4.17
N ASP A 25 19.92 -20.91 3.65
CA ASP A 25 19.72 -21.83 2.50
C ASP A 25 18.74 -22.99 2.82
N ASP A 26 18.31 -23.13 4.08
CA ASP A 26 17.36 -24.12 4.57
C ASP A 26 15.92 -23.57 4.71
N TYR A 27 15.69 -22.29 4.41
CA TYR A 27 14.37 -21.67 4.52
C TYR A 27 13.39 -22.31 3.53
N GLN A 28 12.50 -23.14 4.06
CA GLN A 28 11.40 -23.71 3.27
C GLN A 28 10.24 -22.73 3.27
N PHE A 29 10.00 -22.09 2.11
CA PHE A 29 8.77 -21.34 1.88
C PHE A 29 7.57 -22.24 2.22
N GLY A 30 6.79 -21.86 3.23
CA GLY A 30 5.53 -22.54 3.52
C GLY A 30 4.65 -22.60 2.28
N ALA A 31 3.84 -23.67 2.16
CA ALA A 31 2.97 -23.87 1.01
C ALA A 31 2.22 -22.56 0.68
N SER A 32 2.42 -22.05 -0.54
CA SER A 32 1.86 -20.78 -0.93
C SER A 32 0.34 -20.87 -0.86
N SER A 33 -0.27 -20.09 0.03
CA SER A 33 -1.73 -19.94 0.11
C SER A 33 -2.31 -19.21 -1.12
N LEU A 34 -1.43 -18.80 -2.05
CA LEU A 34 -1.73 -18.30 -3.38
C LEU A 34 -2.13 -19.45 -4.32
N THR A 35 -3.28 -20.06 -4.05
CA THR A 35 -3.96 -20.90 -5.05
C THR A 35 -4.27 -20.04 -6.29
N GLU A 36 -4.23 -20.62 -7.49
CA GLU A 36 -4.57 -19.92 -8.75
C GLU A 36 -5.93 -19.19 -8.68
N LYS A 37 -6.88 -19.78 -7.93
CA LYS A 37 -8.18 -19.17 -7.63
C LYS A 37 -8.04 -17.87 -6.84
N ARG A 38 -7.22 -17.87 -5.78
CA ARG A 38 -6.98 -16.70 -4.93
C ARG A 38 -6.26 -15.60 -5.68
N LEU A 39 -5.30 -15.97 -6.53
CA LEU A 39 -4.62 -15.04 -7.42
C LEU A 39 -5.60 -14.37 -8.39
N LYS A 40 -6.50 -15.15 -9.01
CA LYS A 40 -7.55 -14.62 -9.89
C LYS A 40 -8.52 -13.69 -9.16
N GLU A 41 -8.92 -14.01 -7.93
CA GLU A 41 -9.78 -13.14 -7.13
C GLU A 41 -9.11 -11.80 -6.83
N ILE A 42 -7.86 -11.82 -6.36
CA ILE A 42 -7.10 -10.59 -6.05
C ILE A 42 -6.93 -9.76 -7.32
N GLN A 43 -6.58 -10.39 -8.45
CA GLN A 43 -6.48 -9.71 -9.74
C GLN A 43 -7.81 -9.14 -10.22
N ALA A 44 -8.92 -9.87 -10.07
CA ALA A 44 -10.25 -9.41 -10.46
C ALA A 44 -10.68 -8.21 -9.60
N SER A 45 -10.49 -8.26 -8.29
CA SER A 45 -10.78 -7.14 -7.39
C SER A 45 -9.90 -5.92 -7.69
N ALA A 46 -8.62 -6.12 -8.00
CA ALA A 46 -7.73 -5.03 -8.39
C ALA A 46 -8.16 -4.39 -9.73
N ARG A 47 -8.48 -5.21 -10.74
CA ARG A 47 -8.98 -4.74 -12.05
C ARG A 47 -10.30 -4.00 -11.94
N ALA A 48 -11.25 -4.50 -11.14
CA ALA A 48 -12.52 -3.84 -10.90
C ALA A 48 -12.34 -2.44 -10.28
N LYS A 49 -11.42 -2.31 -9.30
CA LYS A 49 -11.09 -1.02 -8.68
C LYS A 49 -10.34 -0.05 -9.61
N MET A 50 -9.53 -0.57 -10.54
CA MET A 50 -8.79 0.26 -11.49
C MET A 50 -9.68 0.78 -12.62
N ASN A 51 -10.71 0.02 -13.00
CA ASN A 51 -11.59 0.34 -14.13
C ASN A 51 -12.87 1.09 -13.70
N GLU A 52 -12.96 1.51 -12.44
CA GLU A 52 -14.08 2.30 -11.97
C GLU A 52 -14.05 3.69 -12.61
N GLU A 53 -15.15 4.04 -13.28
CA GLU A 53 -15.31 5.29 -14.00
C GLU A 53 -15.40 6.44 -12.98
N ARG A 54 -14.39 7.32 -12.97
CA ARG A 54 -14.32 8.43 -12.01
C ARG A 54 -15.01 9.66 -12.60
N ALA A 55 -16.09 10.10 -11.96
CA ALA A 55 -16.73 11.37 -12.29
C ALA A 55 -15.96 12.54 -11.65
N PRO A 56 -15.66 13.63 -12.40
CA PRO A 56 -15.06 14.83 -11.82
C PRO A 56 -16.09 15.59 -10.98
N ILE A 57 -15.66 16.09 -9.82
CA ILE A 57 -16.47 16.94 -8.93
C ILE A 57 -15.79 18.30 -8.71
N SER A 58 -16.59 19.36 -8.71
CA SER A 58 -16.13 20.71 -8.33
C SER A 58 -16.61 21.01 -6.92
N LEU A 59 -15.67 21.29 -6.02
CA LEU A 59 -15.95 21.56 -4.60
C LEU A 59 -15.32 22.89 -4.17
N ARG A 60 -16.08 23.70 -3.44
CA ARG A 60 -15.55 24.89 -2.77
C ARG A 60 -15.31 24.59 -1.30
N ILE A 61 -14.08 24.76 -0.85
CA ILE A 61 -13.69 24.60 0.56
C ILE A 61 -12.93 25.83 1.05
N PRO A 62 -12.96 26.12 2.37
CA PRO A 62 -12.13 27.15 2.97
C PRO A 62 -10.64 26.90 2.68
N LYS A 63 -9.88 27.97 2.41
CA LYS A 63 -8.44 27.88 2.13
C LYS A 63 -7.66 27.28 3.32
N THR A 64 -8.09 27.56 4.54
CA THR A 64 -7.55 27.01 5.78
C THR A 64 -7.68 25.49 5.83
N ASP A 65 -8.84 24.95 5.46
CA ASP A 65 -9.08 23.51 5.47
C ASP A 65 -8.34 22.79 4.34
N LEU A 66 -8.26 23.41 3.14
CA LEU A 66 -7.43 22.89 2.06
C LEU A 66 -5.96 22.75 2.50
N SER A 67 -5.44 23.74 3.23
CA SER A 67 -4.07 23.69 3.74
C SER A 67 -3.88 22.53 4.72
N ARG A 68 -4.80 22.37 5.68
CA ARG A 68 -4.79 21.27 6.65
C ARG A 68 -4.87 19.90 5.97
N LEU A 69 -5.71 19.77 4.94
CA LEU A 69 -5.82 18.55 4.13
C LEU A 69 -4.51 18.22 3.43
N LYS A 70 -3.85 19.20 2.83
CA LYS A 70 -2.53 19.01 2.20
C LYS A 70 -1.48 18.57 3.23
N THR A 71 -1.44 19.18 4.40
CA THR A 71 -0.54 18.77 5.49
C THR A 71 -0.83 17.33 5.94
N LYS A 72 -2.11 16.96 6.10
CA LYS A 72 -2.49 15.60 6.49
C LYS A 72 -2.09 14.58 5.43
N ALA A 73 -2.34 14.87 4.16
CA ALA A 73 -1.97 14.00 3.04
C ALA A 73 -0.45 13.82 2.93
N MET A 74 0.33 14.89 3.14
CA MET A 74 1.80 14.81 3.19
C MET A 74 2.29 13.90 4.33
N LYS A 75 1.68 13.98 5.52
CA LYS A 75 2.03 13.09 6.65
C LYS A 75 1.74 11.63 6.34
N GLU A 76 0.68 11.35 5.59
CA GLU A 76 0.30 10.00 5.16
C GLU A 76 1.05 9.55 3.89
N GLY A 77 1.90 10.41 3.30
CA GLY A 77 2.66 10.08 2.09
C GLY A 77 1.80 9.96 0.83
N VAL A 78 0.59 10.51 0.82
CA VAL A 78 -0.36 10.41 -0.31
C VAL A 78 -0.69 11.79 -0.90
N PRO A 79 -1.07 11.88 -2.18
CA PRO A 79 -1.62 13.12 -2.75
C PRO A 79 -2.89 13.56 -2.02
N TYR A 80 -3.09 14.87 -1.87
CA TYR A 80 -4.27 15.40 -1.17
C TYR A 80 -5.59 15.01 -1.85
N GLN A 81 -5.59 14.87 -3.18
CA GLN A 81 -6.77 14.38 -3.92
C GLN A 81 -7.09 12.92 -3.56
N THR A 82 -6.07 12.08 -3.36
CA THR A 82 -6.25 10.68 -2.94
C THR A 82 -6.84 10.61 -1.54
N LEU A 83 -6.36 11.44 -0.62
CA LEU A 83 -6.92 11.54 0.73
C LEU A 83 -8.40 12.00 0.69
N ILE A 84 -8.72 13.01 -0.12
CA ILE A 84 -10.11 13.47 -0.30
C ILE A 84 -11.00 12.33 -0.80
N ASN A 85 -10.56 11.60 -1.83
CA ASN A 85 -11.30 10.46 -2.37
C ASN A 85 -11.48 9.35 -1.32
N SER A 86 -10.45 9.06 -0.52
CA SER A 86 -10.53 8.06 0.55
C SER A 86 -11.55 8.45 1.62
N ILE A 87 -11.58 9.72 2.03
CA ILE A 87 -12.55 10.23 3.02
C ILE A 87 -13.97 10.14 2.46
N LEU A 88 -14.19 10.54 1.20
CA LEU A 88 -15.49 10.44 0.55
C LEU A 88 -15.97 9.00 0.46
N HIS A 89 -15.08 8.07 0.08
CA HIS A 89 -15.40 6.65 -0.01
C HIS A 89 -15.80 6.06 1.35
N LYS A 90 -15.07 6.42 2.42
CA LYS A 90 -15.37 6.02 3.80
C LYS A 90 -16.66 6.65 4.37
N ALA A 91 -17.07 7.80 3.85
CA ALA A 91 -18.31 8.46 4.29
C ALA A 91 -19.57 7.79 3.69
N VAL A 92 -19.42 7.06 2.58
CA VAL A 92 -20.52 6.43 1.83
C VAL A 92 -20.57 4.91 2.02
N ASN A 93 -19.43 4.25 2.27
CA ASN A 93 -19.31 2.82 2.57
C ASN A 93 -18.81 2.60 4.00
#